data_AF-A1CUH0-F1
#
_entry.id   AF-A1CUH0-F1
#
_cell.length_a   1.000
_cell.length_b   1.000
_cell.length_c   1.000
_cell.angle_alpha   90.00
_cell.angle_beta   90.00
_cell.angle_gamma   90.00
#
_symmetry.space_group_name_H-M   'P 1'
#
loop_
_entity.id
_entity.type
_entity.pdbx_description
1 polymer ?
#
loop_
_entity_poly.entity_id
_entity_poly.type
_entity_poly.pdbx_seq_one_letter_code
_entity_poly.pdbx_strand_id
1 'polypeptide(L)'
;MGLPMEDNIHAPTVPSGPTSGGVPRDLSKLSMVDLMQEKERIEAELSALSSVLTSHGVNMNTSLTTFDGFPRDDIDIAQIRTTRVRIIHLRNDHKEIMKHLEKGLHEHFASLQRAQGASSAGDTNGSAAPRPNLGEGSLSDAAMLGAPFAKVNSIVPGSPADQAGLKAGDTIRSFGNVNWMNHERLSRVAETVQQNEGRPIIVKVVRKDGPGSNNTTELNLQLTPRRDWGGRGMLGCHLVPL
;
A
#
# COMPACT_ATOMS: atom_id res chain seq x y z
N MET A 1 -4.38 36.94 -72.26
CA MET A 1 -3.49 37.37 -71.16
C MET A 1 -4.37 37.88 -70.03
N GLY A 2 -4.79 37.00 -69.14
CA GLY A 2 -5.53 37.35 -67.92
C GLY A 2 -4.94 36.50 -66.79
N LEU A 3 -4.24 37.15 -65.87
CA LEU A 3 -3.57 36.50 -64.75
C LEU A 3 -4.63 35.96 -63.77
N PRO A 4 -4.52 34.71 -63.28
CA PRO A 4 -5.38 34.24 -62.21
C PRO A 4 -5.01 34.96 -60.90
N MET A 5 -6.02 35.45 -60.19
CA MET A 5 -5.88 36.12 -58.90
C MET A 5 -5.45 35.12 -57.83
N GLU A 6 -4.40 35.45 -57.10
CA GLU A 6 -3.85 34.63 -56.02
C GLU A 6 -4.68 34.87 -54.73
N ASP A 7 -5.58 33.95 -54.44
CA ASP A 7 -6.26 33.85 -53.14
C ASP A 7 -5.28 33.32 -52.08
N ASN A 8 -4.46 34.19 -51.47
CA ASN A 8 -3.80 33.87 -50.21
C ASN A 8 -3.34 35.10 -49.44
N ILE A 9 -4.30 35.89 -48.97
CA ILE A 9 -4.09 36.91 -47.95
C ILE A 9 -5.01 36.50 -46.80
N HIS A 10 -4.46 36.34 -45.58
CA HIS A 10 -5.13 35.97 -44.31
C HIS A 10 -4.86 34.59 -43.69
N ALA A 11 -3.71 33.96 -43.91
CA ALA A 11 -3.19 32.96 -42.98
C ALA A 11 -2.07 33.58 -42.12
N PRO A 12 -2.26 33.89 -40.83
CA PRO A 12 -1.15 34.21 -39.95
C PRO A 12 -0.31 32.93 -39.76
N THR A 13 0.77 32.80 -40.54
CA THR A 13 1.80 31.77 -40.32
C THR A 13 2.62 32.15 -39.10
N VAL A 14 2.07 31.91 -37.90
CA VAL A 14 2.90 31.84 -36.69
C VAL A 14 3.63 30.50 -36.73
N PRO A 15 4.98 30.49 -36.78
CA PRO A 15 5.72 29.24 -36.70
C PRO A 15 5.43 28.63 -35.33
N SER A 16 4.89 27.41 -35.31
CA SER A 16 4.73 26.61 -34.09
C SER A 16 6.07 26.58 -33.37
N GLY A 17 6.15 27.22 -32.20
CA GLY A 17 7.32 27.12 -31.32
C GLY A 17 7.61 25.67 -30.94
N PRO A 18 8.82 25.38 -30.43
CA PRO A 18 9.16 24.02 -30.00
C PRO A 18 8.07 23.53 -29.03
N THR A 19 7.40 22.45 -29.41
CA THR A 19 6.44 21.79 -28.53
C THR A 19 7.16 21.46 -27.22
N SER A 20 6.72 22.05 -26.11
CA SER A 20 7.22 21.72 -24.77
C SER A 20 6.68 20.37 -24.28
N GLY A 21 6.39 19.45 -25.21
CA GLY A 21 6.18 18.06 -24.92
C GLY A 21 7.54 17.43 -24.66
N GLY A 22 7.87 17.21 -23.40
CA GLY A 22 9.06 16.44 -23.03
C GLY A 22 9.09 15.12 -23.79
N VAL A 23 10.30 14.67 -24.17
CA VAL A 23 10.49 13.38 -24.85
C VAL A 23 9.81 12.30 -24.02
N PRO A 24 8.93 11.45 -24.59
CA PRO A 24 8.30 10.37 -23.85
C PRO A 24 9.40 9.48 -23.28
N ARG A 25 9.55 9.50 -21.96
CA ARG A 25 10.54 8.70 -21.25
C ARG A 25 10.06 7.26 -21.25
N ASP A 26 10.92 6.37 -21.73
CA ASP A 26 10.64 4.94 -21.72
C ASP A 26 10.81 4.40 -20.29
N LEU A 27 9.71 4.42 -19.53
CA LEU A 27 9.65 4.00 -18.12
C LEU A 27 10.03 2.53 -17.92
N SER A 28 10.01 1.71 -18.98
CA SER A 28 10.32 0.28 -18.92
C SER A 28 11.81 -0.02 -18.71
N LYS A 29 12.70 0.95 -18.98
CA LYS A 29 14.15 0.80 -18.90
C LYS A 29 14.75 1.33 -17.59
N LEU A 30 13.96 2.00 -16.75
CA LEU A 30 14.43 2.58 -15.49
C LEU A 30 14.51 1.51 -14.39
N SER A 31 15.47 1.68 -13.48
CA SER A 31 15.56 0.84 -12.28
C SER A 31 14.36 1.09 -11.37
N MET A 32 14.02 0.09 -10.55
CA MET A 32 13.00 0.23 -9.49
C MET A 32 13.29 1.42 -8.57
N VAL A 33 14.57 1.65 -8.24
CA VAL A 33 14.99 2.78 -7.40
C VAL A 33 14.73 4.11 -8.11
N ASP A 34 15.02 4.18 -9.41
CA ASP A 34 14.80 5.39 -10.22
C ASP A 34 13.30 5.70 -10.34
N LEU A 35 12.46 4.67 -10.50
CA LEU A 35 11.00 4.83 -10.51
C LEU A 35 10.46 5.35 -9.18
N MET A 36 11.02 4.91 -8.05
CA MET A 36 10.64 5.43 -6.73
C MET A 36 11.05 6.90 -6.54
N GLN A 37 12.25 7.27 -7.00
CA GLN A 37 12.71 8.67 -6.95
C GLN A 37 11.86 9.57 -7.85
N GLU A 38 11.52 9.12 -9.06
CA GLU A 38 10.68 9.91 -9.96
C GLU A 38 9.25 10.04 -9.41
N LYS A 39 8.72 9.00 -8.77
CA LYS A 39 7.45 9.07 -8.02
C LYS A 39 7.50 10.19 -6.97
N GLU A 40 8.53 10.23 -6.13
CA GLU A 40 8.69 11.26 -5.10
C GLU A 40 8.83 12.66 -5.72
N ARG A 41 9.58 12.79 -6.82
CA ARG A 41 9.73 14.05 -7.57
C ARG A 41 8.38 14.58 -8.05
N ILE A 42 7.56 13.70 -8.63
CA ILE A 42 6.23 14.07 -9.14
C ILE A 42 5.28 14.43 -7.99
N GLU A 43 5.31 13.69 -6.88
CA GLU A 43 4.48 13.99 -5.71
C GLU A 43 4.85 15.35 -5.09
N ALA A 44 6.14 15.68 -5.03
CA ALA A 44 6.60 16.99 -4.59
C ALA A 44 6.12 18.12 -5.53
N GLU A 45 6.24 17.93 -6.85
CA GLU A 45 5.77 18.89 -7.85
C GLU A 45 4.24 19.09 -7.77
N LEU A 46 3.48 18.00 -7.61
CA LEU A 46 2.03 18.02 -7.46
C LEU A 46 1.61 18.78 -6.18
N SER A 47 2.32 18.54 -5.07
CA SER A 47 2.10 19.26 -3.80
C SER A 47 2.36 20.76 -3.94
N ALA A 48 3.46 21.15 -4.59
CA ALA A 48 3.78 22.54 -4.85
C ALA A 48 2.70 23.24 -5.71
N LEU A 49 2.30 22.63 -6.83
CA LEU A 49 1.26 23.19 -7.71
C LEU A 49 -0.11 23.24 -7.02
N SER A 50 -0.41 22.29 -6.14
CA SER A 50 -1.64 22.30 -5.33
C SER A 50 -1.64 23.44 -4.31
N SER A 51 -0.47 23.75 -3.72
CA SER A 51 -0.31 24.91 -2.83
C SER A 51 -0.56 26.22 -3.58
N VAL A 52 -0.07 26.34 -4.83
CA VAL A 52 -0.34 27.51 -5.69
C VAL A 52 -1.84 27.68 -5.96
N LEU A 53 -2.57 26.61 -6.28
CA LEU A 53 -4.03 26.71 -6.44
C LEU A 53 -4.72 27.15 -5.13
N THR A 54 -4.26 26.59 -4.01
CA THR A 54 -4.80 26.92 -2.68
C THR A 54 -4.57 28.38 -2.30
N SER A 55 -3.41 28.96 -2.64
CA SER A 55 -3.14 30.39 -2.38
C SER A 55 -4.05 31.32 -3.17
N HIS A 56 -4.53 30.89 -4.34
CA HIS A 56 -5.55 31.61 -5.12
C HIS A 56 -6.99 31.29 -4.67
N GLY A 57 -7.19 30.47 -3.64
CA GLY A 57 -8.52 30.09 -3.16
C GLY A 57 -9.32 29.21 -4.13
N VAL A 58 -8.66 28.58 -5.11
CA VAL A 58 -9.28 27.73 -6.13
C VAL A 58 -8.79 26.29 -6.03
N ASN A 59 -9.59 25.34 -6.51
CA ASN A 59 -9.19 23.94 -6.63
C ASN A 59 -9.14 23.53 -8.12
N MET A 60 -9.03 22.24 -8.41
CA MET A 60 -9.00 21.74 -9.80
C MET A 60 -10.32 21.93 -10.57
N ASN A 61 -11.44 22.05 -9.86
CA ASN A 61 -12.80 22.04 -10.43
C ASN A 61 -13.53 23.39 -10.27
N THR A 62 -12.97 24.37 -9.56
CA THR A 62 -13.60 25.68 -9.35
C THR A 62 -13.85 26.38 -10.69
N SER A 63 -15.03 26.98 -10.86
CA SER A 63 -15.37 27.81 -12.02
C SER A 63 -14.41 28.98 -12.17
N LEU A 64 -13.96 29.24 -13.39
CA LEU A 64 -13.11 30.39 -13.74
C LEU A 64 -13.92 31.56 -14.33
N THR A 65 -15.24 31.39 -14.41
CA THR A 65 -16.17 32.39 -14.91
C THR A 65 -17.19 32.77 -13.84
N THR A 66 -17.64 34.01 -13.91
CA THR A 66 -18.76 34.55 -13.14
C THR A 66 -20.09 33.99 -13.66
N PHE A 67 -21.20 34.21 -12.94
CA PHE A 67 -22.53 33.69 -13.28
C PHE A 67 -23.05 34.14 -14.66
N ASP A 68 -22.61 35.29 -15.12
CA ASP A 68 -22.90 35.88 -16.43
C ASP A 68 -22.06 35.29 -17.57
N GLY A 69 -21.11 34.38 -17.27
CA GLY A 69 -20.26 33.72 -18.25
C GLY A 69 -18.97 34.48 -18.59
N PHE A 70 -18.67 35.59 -17.92
CA PHE A 70 -17.44 36.34 -18.15
C PHE A 70 -16.27 35.83 -17.29
N PRO A 71 -15.00 36.01 -17.74
CA PRO A 71 -13.83 35.66 -16.96
C PRO A 71 -13.83 36.41 -15.62
N ARG A 72 -13.54 35.69 -14.54
CA ARG A 72 -13.44 36.27 -13.21
C ARG A 72 -12.22 37.19 -13.09
N ASP A 73 -12.39 38.34 -12.44
CA ASP A 73 -11.40 39.41 -12.31
C ASP A 73 -10.54 39.30 -11.04
N ASP A 74 -11.01 38.57 -10.02
CA ASP A 74 -10.33 38.36 -8.75
C ASP A 74 -9.19 37.31 -8.80
N ILE A 75 -9.04 36.59 -9.91
CA ILE A 75 -8.07 35.50 -10.07
C ILE A 75 -7.32 35.56 -11.40
N ASP A 76 -6.06 35.11 -11.39
CA ASP A 76 -5.28 34.92 -12.61
C ASP A 76 -5.67 33.61 -13.30
N ILE A 77 -6.61 33.72 -14.24
CA ILE A 77 -7.16 32.59 -15.01
C ILE A 77 -6.08 31.90 -15.84
N ALA A 78 -5.11 32.64 -16.37
CA ALA A 78 -4.07 32.07 -17.23
C ALA A 78 -3.12 31.18 -16.41
N GLN A 79 -2.70 31.65 -15.23
CA GLN A 79 -1.90 30.85 -14.30
C GLN A 79 -2.68 29.63 -13.80
N ILE A 80 -3.93 29.80 -13.35
CA ILE A 80 -4.75 28.68 -12.85
C ILE A 80 -4.94 27.62 -13.94
N ARG A 81 -5.24 28.02 -15.17
CA ARG A 81 -5.42 27.07 -16.28
C ARG A 81 -4.15 26.30 -16.57
N THR A 82 -3.00 26.98 -16.59
CA THR A 82 -1.69 26.35 -16.84
C THR A 82 -1.31 25.39 -15.71
N THR A 83 -1.49 25.81 -14.45
CA THR A 83 -1.25 24.98 -13.27
C THR A 83 -2.14 23.75 -13.25
N ARG A 84 -3.44 23.88 -13.58
CA ARG A 84 -4.37 22.73 -13.68
C ARG A 84 -3.94 21.75 -14.77
N VAL A 85 -3.60 22.23 -15.96
CA VAL A 85 -3.11 21.37 -17.05
C VAL A 85 -1.85 20.61 -16.62
N ARG A 86 -0.92 21.29 -15.94
CA ARG A 86 0.30 20.66 -15.43
C ARG A 86 -0.01 19.57 -14.40
N ILE A 87 -0.91 19.83 -13.45
CA ILE A 87 -1.34 18.83 -12.45
C ILE A 87 -1.96 17.62 -13.14
N ILE A 88 -2.77 17.81 -14.19
CA ILE A 88 -3.39 16.70 -14.93
C ILE A 88 -2.31 15.81 -15.58
N HIS A 89 -1.33 16.41 -16.24
CA HIS A 89 -0.24 15.64 -16.85
C HIS A 89 0.54 14.87 -15.78
N LEU A 90 0.95 15.53 -14.70
CA LEU A 90 1.70 14.88 -13.60
C LEU A 90 0.91 13.75 -12.94
N ARG A 91 -0.41 13.88 -12.80
CA ARG A 91 -1.27 12.80 -12.27
C ARG A 91 -1.31 11.59 -13.19
N ASN A 92 -1.36 11.81 -14.51
CA ASN A 92 -1.30 10.72 -15.48
C ASN A 92 0.07 10.05 -15.46
N ASP A 93 1.15 10.83 -15.40
CA ASP A 93 2.52 10.32 -15.32
C ASP A 93 2.74 9.50 -14.03
N HIS A 94 2.26 9.99 -12.89
CA HIS A 94 2.30 9.27 -11.61
C HIS A 94 1.57 7.94 -11.69
N LYS A 95 0.39 7.91 -12.33
CA LYS A 95 -0.38 6.68 -12.55
C LYS A 95 0.41 5.66 -13.38
N GLU A 96 1.08 6.09 -14.44
CA GLU A 96 1.92 5.19 -15.26
C GLU A 96 3.13 4.67 -14.46
N ILE A 97 3.81 5.53 -13.70
CA ILE A 97 4.93 5.11 -12.84
C ILE A 97 4.47 4.08 -11.80
N MET A 98 3.33 4.32 -11.15
CA MET A 98 2.76 3.38 -10.17
C MET A 98 2.46 2.01 -10.80
N LYS A 99 1.94 2.00 -12.02
CA LYS A 99 1.68 0.76 -12.78
C LYS A 99 2.98 -0.01 -13.09
N HIS A 100 4.05 0.70 -13.43
CA HIS A 100 5.37 0.09 -13.66
C HIS A 100 6.01 -0.45 -12.36
N LEU A 101 5.91 0.32 -11.26
CA LEU A 101 6.33 -0.12 -9.93
C LEU A 101 5.59 -1.38 -9.50
N GLU A 102 4.28 -1.42 -9.68
CA GLU A 102 3.44 -2.58 -9.38
C GLU A 102 3.90 -3.81 -10.15
N LYS A 103 4.13 -3.69 -11.46
CA LYS A 103 4.62 -4.79 -12.29
C LYS A 103 5.98 -5.31 -11.80
N GLY A 104 6.94 -4.43 -11.56
CA GLY A 104 8.28 -4.82 -11.09
C GLY A 104 8.24 -5.48 -9.70
N LEU A 105 7.33 -5.03 -8.83
CA LEU A 105 7.14 -5.61 -7.51
C LEU A 105 6.57 -7.05 -7.60
N HIS A 106 5.56 -7.26 -8.45
CA HIS A 106 5.01 -8.59 -8.71
C HIS A 106 6.04 -9.54 -9.31
N GLU A 107 6.86 -9.08 -10.25
CA GLU A 107 7.95 -9.88 -10.84
C GLU A 107 8.97 -10.30 -9.78
N HIS A 108 9.35 -9.39 -8.89
CA HIS A 108 10.26 -9.68 -7.79
C HIS A 108 9.69 -10.73 -6.83
N PHE A 109 8.43 -10.57 -6.38
CA PHE A 109 7.79 -11.56 -5.51
C PHE A 109 7.59 -12.92 -6.21
N ALA A 110 7.21 -12.93 -7.48
CA ALA A 110 7.09 -14.15 -8.26
C ALA A 110 8.45 -14.87 -8.41
N SER A 111 9.53 -14.13 -8.59
CA SER A 111 10.89 -14.69 -8.66
C SER A 111 11.32 -15.32 -7.33
N LEU A 112 11.02 -14.68 -6.20
CA LEU A 112 11.29 -15.21 -4.87
C LEU A 112 10.47 -16.47 -4.58
N GLN A 113 9.18 -16.47 -4.94
CA GLN A 113 8.32 -17.65 -4.82
C GLN A 113 8.84 -18.82 -5.67
N ARG A 114 9.35 -18.55 -6.88
CA ARG A 114 9.93 -19.56 -7.77
C ARG A 114 11.24 -20.12 -7.22
N ALA A 115 12.10 -19.26 -6.67
CA ALA A 115 13.35 -19.68 -6.04
C ALA A 115 13.10 -20.51 -4.76
N GLN A 116 12.09 -20.13 -3.96
CA GLN A 116 11.67 -20.89 -2.78
C GLN A 116 10.98 -22.21 -3.17
N GLY A 117 10.17 -22.22 -4.23
CA GLY A 117 9.51 -23.42 -4.76
C GLY A 117 10.47 -24.44 -5.40
N ALA A 118 11.59 -24.00 -5.97
CA ALA A 118 12.63 -24.89 -6.47
C ALA A 118 13.38 -25.65 -5.35
N SER A 119 13.26 -25.21 -4.10
CA SER A 119 13.83 -25.89 -2.92
C SER A 119 12.91 -27.00 -2.38
N SER A 120 11.73 -27.19 -2.98
CA SER A 120 10.71 -28.16 -2.55
C SER A 120 10.32 -29.17 -3.63
N ALA A 121 11.04 -29.21 -4.76
CA ALA A 121 10.80 -30.18 -5.83
C ALA A 121 11.49 -31.51 -5.53
N GLY A 122 10.92 -32.22 -4.55
CA GLY A 122 11.37 -33.55 -4.13
C GLY A 122 10.29 -34.30 -3.36
N ASP A 123 9.03 -34.29 -3.81
CA ASP A 123 8.18 -35.48 -3.73
C ASP A 123 6.92 -35.41 -4.61
N THR A 124 6.38 -36.57 -4.96
CA THR A 124 5.64 -36.85 -6.18
C THR A 124 4.11 -37.01 -6.01
N ASN A 125 3.40 -36.73 -7.12
CA ASN A 125 2.20 -37.40 -7.66
C ASN A 125 0.83 -37.35 -6.93
N GLY A 126 -0.17 -36.77 -7.63
CA GLY A 126 -1.48 -37.44 -7.81
C GLY A 126 -2.76 -36.78 -7.25
N SER A 127 -3.58 -36.30 -8.20
CA SER A 127 -5.06 -36.27 -8.19
C SER A 127 -5.83 -35.00 -7.81
N ALA A 128 -6.79 -34.71 -8.69
CA ALA A 128 -7.56 -33.49 -8.86
C ALA A 128 -8.76 -33.35 -7.91
N ALA A 129 -9.00 -32.12 -7.44
CA ALA A 129 -10.31 -31.49 -7.25
C ALA A 129 -10.11 -29.98 -6.97
N PRO A 130 -10.87 -29.05 -7.59
CA PRO A 130 -10.77 -27.63 -7.28
C PRO A 130 -11.53 -27.35 -5.98
N ARG A 131 -10.79 -27.19 -4.88
CA ARG A 131 -11.30 -26.54 -3.66
C ARG A 131 -10.88 -25.07 -3.70
N PRO A 132 -11.75 -24.10 -3.35
CA PRO A 132 -11.33 -22.71 -3.22
C PRO A 132 -10.53 -22.61 -1.92
N ASN A 133 -9.22 -22.87 -2.02
CA ASN A 133 -8.33 -22.79 -0.87
C ASN A 133 -7.77 -21.36 -0.83
N LEU A 134 -8.21 -20.61 0.19
CA LEU A 134 -7.66 -19.32 0.61
C LEU A 134 -6.21 -19.49 1.08
N GLY A 135 -5.31 -19.72 0.14
CA GLY A 135 -3.87 -19.75 0.36
C GLY A 135 -3.27 -18.41 -0.02
N GLU A 136 -3.50 -17.38 0.79
CA GLU A 136 -2.90 -16.07 0.60
C GLU A 136 -1.91 -15.74 1.72
N GLY A 137 -0.64 -15.69 1.34
CA GLY A 137 0.39 -14.86 1.94
C GLY A 137 1.02 -15.39 3.23
N SER A 138 2.08 -16.19 3.15
CA SER A 138 2.96 -16.33 4.33
C SER A 138 4.44 -16.51 4.01
N LEU A 139 4.96 -15.78 3.03
CA LEU A 139 6.42 -15.62 2.86
C LEU A 139 6.84 -14.13 2.67
N SER A 140 5.93 -13.25 2.26
CA SER A 140 6.12 -11.78 2.25
C SER A 140 5.97 -11.13 3.64
N ASP A 141 5.45 -11.87 4.60
CA ASP A 141 5.12 -11.33 5.92
C ASP A 141 6.34 -11.32 6.87
N ALA A 142 7.41 -12.08 6.58
CA ALA A 142 8.62 -12.07 7.41
C ALA A 142 9.36 -10.73 7.40
N ALA A 143 9.32 -10.00 6.28
CA ALA A 143 9.92 -8.66 6.16
C ALA A 143 9.01 -7.54 6.69
N MET A 144 7.71 -7.81 6.84
CA MET A 144 6.72 -6.86 7.38
C MET A 144 6.37 -7.12 8.86
N LEU A 145 6.81 -8.25 9.42
CA LEU A 145 6.85 -8.55 10.85
C LEU A 145 7.86 -7.65 11.54
N GLY A 146 7.50 -6.37 11.67
CA GLY A 146 8.29 -5.38 12.37
C GLY A 146 8.39 -5.65 13.86
N ALA A 147 8.81 -4.63 14.60
CA ALA A 147 9.14 -4.75 16.01
C ALA A 147 8.02 -5.45 16.82
N PRO A 148 8.35 -6.31 17.79
CA PRO A 148 7.34 -6.82 18.69
C PRO A 148 6.62 -5.66 19.39
N PHE A 149 5.30 -5.75 19.54
CA PHE A 149 4.48 -4.67 20.11
C PHE A 149 3.75 -5.07 21.40
N ALA A 150 3.62 -6.36 21.67
CA ALA A 150 2.95 -6.86 22.86
C ALA A 150 3.66 -8.07 23.46
N LYS A 151 3.51 -8.27 24.76
CA LYS A 151 3.99 -9.43 25.50
C LYS A 151 2.82 -10.14 26.19
N VAL A 152 2.87 -11.46 26.18
CA VAL A 152 1.91 -12.30 26.91
C VAL A 152 2.32 -12.37 28.37
N ASN A 153 1.47 -11.90 29.28
CA ASN A 153 1.73 -11.95 30.72
C ASN A 153 1.25 -13.29 31.31
N SER A 154 0.01 -13.66 31.04
CA SER A 154 -0.60 -14.88 31.59
C SER A 154 -1.60 -15.49 30.59
N ILE A 155 -1.80 -16.80 30.71
CA ILE A 155 -2.74 -17.58 29.89
C ILE A 155 -3.56 -18.47 30.81
N VAL A 156 -4.86 -18.59 30.54
CA VAL A 156 -5.76 -19.46 31.28
C VAL A 156 -5.75 -20.87 30.66
N PRO A 157 -5.55 -21.95 31.43
CA PRO A 157 -5.61 -23.32 30.93
C PRO A 157 -6.96 -23.63 30.25
N GLY A 158 -6.94 -24.35 29.14
CA GLY A 158 -8.16 -24.69 28.38
C GLY A 158 -8.79 -23.53 27.59
N SER A 159 -8.17 -22.35 27.63
CA SER A 159 -8.56 -21.22 26.78
C SER A 159 -8.14 -21.44 25.32
N PRO A 160 -8.75 -20.71 24.36
CA PRO A 160 -8.28 -20.72 22.97
C PRO A 160 -6.79 -20.41 22.80
N ALA A 161 -6.24 -19.55 23.65
CA ALA A 161 -4.82 -19.23 23.62
C ALA A 161 -3.92 -20.38 24.06
N ASP A 162 -4.34 -21.13 25.06
CA ASP A 162 -3.65 -22.34 25.51
C ASP A 162 -3.73 -23.45 24.44
N GLN A 163 -4.92 -23.66 23.86
CA GLN A 163 -5.13 -24.62 22.77
C GLN A 163 -4.31 -24.29 21.51
N ALA A 164 -4.09 -23.00 21.25
CA ALA A 164 -3.24 -22.53 20.17
C ALA A 164 -1.73 -22.67 20.47
N GLY A 165 -1.33 -23.05 21.69
CA GLY A 165 0.07 -23.23 22.08
C GLY A 165 0.81 -21.93 22.44
N LEU A 166 0.07 -20.84 22.71
CA LEU A 166 0.64 -19.61 23.23
C LEU A 166 1.17 -19.87 24.65
N LYS A 167 2.29 -19.25 25.03
CA LYS A 167 2.86 -19.36 26.38
C LYS A 167 3.08 -17.98 27.03
N ALA A 168 3.03 -17.95 28.35
CA ALA A 168 3.40 -16.76 29.10
C ALA A 168 4.87 -16.39 28.81
N GLY A 169 5.13 -15.10 28.55
CA GLY A 169 6.44 -14.61 28.15
C GLY A 169 6.65 -14.52 26.63
N ASP A 170 5.75 -15.07 25.81
CA ASP A 170 5.82 -14.91 24.35
C ASP A 170 5.64 -13.44 23.95
N THR A 171 6.36 -13.04 22.91
CA THR A 171 6.29 -11.67 22.39
C THR A 171 5.62 -11.66 21.01
N ILE A 172 4.57 -10.87 20.85
CA ILE A 172 3.76 -10.82 19.63
C ILE A 172 4.36 -9.79 18.66
N ARG A 173 4.64 -10.24 17.43
CA ARG A 173 5.00 -9.37 16.31
C ARG A 173 3.81 -9.02 15.44
N SER A 174 2.91 -9.98 15.21
CA SER A 174 1.69 -9.78 14.43
C SER A 174 0.53 -10.58 14.99
N PHE A 175 -0.67 -10.02 14.90
CA PHE A 175 -1.93 -10.62 15.33
C PHE A 175 -2.97 -10.44 14.22
N GLY A 176 -3.11 -11.43 13.33
CA GLY A 176 -3.93 -11.34 12.13
C GLY A 176 -3.48 -10.17 11.26
N ASN A 177 -4.34 -9.17 11.12
CA ASN A 177 -4.06 -7.96 10.35
C ASN A 177 -3.42 -6.84 11.20
N VAL A 178 -3.16 -7.10 12.49
CA VAL A 178 -2.64 -6.13 13.45
C VAL A 178 -1.13 -6.30 13.62
N ASN A 179 -0.38 -5.22 13.45
CA ASN A 179 1.07 -5.13 13.56
C ASN A 179 1.49 -3.94 14.46
N TRP A 180 2.80 -3.75 14.62
CA TRP A 180 3.38 -2.68 15.43
C TRP A 180 3.04 -1.25 14.99
N MET A 181 2.63 -1.05 13.73
CA MET A 181 2.22 0.27 13.23
C MET A 181 0.76 0.57 13.52
N ASN A 182 -0.11 -0.44 13.57
CA ASN A 182 -1.57 -0.27 13.56
C ASN A 182 -2.29 -0.78 14.81
N HIS A 183 -1.57 -1.24 15.85
CA HIS A 183 -2.19 -1.86 17.03
C HIS A 183 -2.99 -0.90 17.93
N GLU A 184 -2.80 0.42 17.83
CA GLU A 184 -3.52 1.45 18.61
C GLU A 184 -3.68 1.08 20.10
N ARG A 185 -2.56 0.89 20.80
CA ARG A 185 -2.53 0.45 22.22
C ARG A 185 -3.27 -0.87 22.48
N LEU A 186 -3.21 -1.80 21.53
CA LEU A 186 -3.89 -3.11 21.54
C LEU A 186 -5.42 -3.06 21.31
N SER A 187 -6.00 -1.88 21.09
CA SER A 187 -7.44 -1.74 20.84
C SER A 187 -7.86 -2.49 19.57
N ARG A 188 -7.04 -2.40 18.51
CA ARG A 188 -7.28 -3.10 17.24
C ARG A 188 -7.17 -4.61 17.35
N VAL A 189 -6.36 -5.11 18.29
CA VAL A 189 -6.30 -6.55 18.58
C VAL A 189 -7.65 -7.01 19.12
N ALA A 190 -8.20 -6.30 20.12
CA ALA A 190 -9.50 -6.65 20.69
C ALA A 190 -10.63 -6.63 19.64
N GLU A 191 -10.64 -5.61 18.77
CA GLU A 191 -11.61 -5.50 17.68
C GLU A 191 -11.48 -6.65 16.67
N THR A 192 -10.25 -6.97 16.25
CA THR A 192 -9.98 -8.09 15.31
C THR A 192 -10.46 -9.42 15.87
N VAL A 193 -10.26 -9.66 17.17
CA VAL A 193 -10.71 -10.86 17.86
C VAL A 193 -12.24 -10.92 17.90
N GLN A 194 -12.90 -9.78 18.12
CA GLN A 194 -14.35 -9.70 18.18
C GLN A 194 -15.01 -9.92 16.81
N GLN A 195 -14.40 -9.40 15.74
CA GLN A 195 -14.88 -9.59 14.37
C GLN A 195 -14.65 -11.01 13.85
N ASN A 196 -13.64 -11.71 14.37
CA ASN A 196 -13.25 -13.06 13.94
C ASN A 196 -13.66 -14.14 14.94
N GLU A 197 -14.78 -13.96 15.65
CA GLU A 197 -15.33 -15.00 16.51
C GLU A 197 -15.63 -16.28 15.70
N GLY A 198 -15.11 -17.41 16.18
CA GLY A 198 -15.21 -18.72 15.52
C GLY A 198 -14.29 -18.90 14.31
N ARG A 199 -13.52 -17.87 13.91
CA ARG A 199 -12.59 -17.93 12.78
C ARG A 199 -11.14 -17.99 13.26
N PRO A 200 -10.28 -18.81 12.63
CA PRO A 200 -8.88 -18.87 13.01
C PRO A 200 -8.14 -17.59 12.62
N ILE A 201 -7.40 -17.03 13.58
CA ILE A 201 -6.52 -15.88 13.42
C ILE A 201 -5.06 -16.35 13.51
N ILE A 202 -4.25 -16.00 12.53
CA ILE A 202 -2.81 -16.30 12.55
C ILE A 202 -2.11 -15.27 13.43
N VAL A 203 -1.30 -15.72 14.38
CA VAL A 203 -0.54 -14.87 15.29
C VAL A 203 0.90 -15.30 15.28
N LYS A 204 1.79 -14.33 15.04
CA LYS A 204 3.22 -14.56 14.93
C LYS A 204 3.89 -14.08 16.19
N VAL A 205 4.50 -15.02 16.89
CA VAL A 205 5.12 -14.80 18.19
C VAL A 205 6.58 -15.18 18.18
N VAL A 206 7.35 -14.54 19.04
CA VAL A 206 8.75 -14.82 19.30
C VAL A 206 8.85 -15.36 20.71
N ARG A 207 9.34 -16.59 20.82
CA ARG A 207 9.59 -17.28 22.08
C ARG A 207 11.08 -17.28 22.37
N LYS A 208 11.46 -16.88 23.58
CA LYS A 208 12.85 -16.96 24.05
C LYS A 208 13.08 -18.32 24.70
N ASP A 209 14.10 -19.06 24.28
CA ASP A 209 14.41 -20.41 24.79
C ASP A 209 15.16 -20.37 26.14
N GLY A 210 14.55 -19.70 27.13
CA GLY A 210 15.01 -19.68 28.52
C GLY A 210 15.61 -18.35 28.99
N PRO A 211 15.69 -18.13 30.32
CA PRO A 211 16.27 -16.92 30.90
C PRO A 211 17.78 -16.90 30.71
N GLY A 212 18.25 -16.17 29.69
CA GLY A 212 19.68 -15.97 29.40
C GLY A 212 20.14 -16.42 28.01
N SER A 213 19.28 -17.08 27.23
CA SER A 213 19.57 -17.42 25.83
C SER A 213 19.10 -16.29 24.91
N ASN A 214 20.00 -15.81 24.04
CA ASN A 214 19.64 -14.93 22.93
C ASN A 214 18.99 -15.68 21.76
N ASN A 215 18.78 -16.99 21.90
CA ASN A 215 18.09 -17.76 20.89
C ASN A 215 16.58 -17.48 20.98
N THR A 216 16.05 -16.86 19.94
CA THR A 216 14.64 -16.52 19.80
C THR A 216 14.03 -17.33 18.68
N THR A 217 13.06 -18.17 19.02
CA THR A 217 12.35 -19.00 18.05
C THR A 217 11.08 -18.29 17.63
N GLU A 218 10.92 -18.08 16.32
CA GLU A 218 9.70 -17.52 15.75
C GLU A 218 8.67 -18.63 15.51
N LEU A 219 7.46 -18.42 16.01
CA LEU A 219 6.36 -19.39 15.96
C LEU A 219 5.13 -18.72 15.34
N ASN A 220 4.52 -19.40 14.38
CA ASN A 220 3.23 -19.04 13.82
C ASN A 220 2.16 -19.90 14.49
N LEU A 221 1.31 -19.28 15.28
CA LEU A 221 0.24 -19.93 16.03
C LEU A 221 -1.11 -19.56 15.44
N GLN A 222 -2.08 -20.47 15.49
CA GLN A 222 -3.43 -20.26 15.01
C GLN A 222 -4.39 -20.17 16.21
N LEU A 223 -4.91 -18.98 16.46
CA LEU A 223 -5.82 -18.67 17.56
C LEU A 223 -7.24 -18.53 17.03
N THR A 224 -8.15 -19.38 17.48
CA THR A 224 -9.58 -19.28 17.13
C THR A 224 -10.35 -18.68 18.31
N PRO A 225 -10.79 -17.40 18.24
CA PRO A 225 -11.55 -16.80 19.31
C PRO A 225 -12.90 -17.50 19.49
N ARG A 226 -13.26 -17.79 20.74
CA ARG A 226 -14.58 -18.34 21.10
C ARG A 226 -15.04 -17.72 22.41
N ARG A 227 -16.34 -17.55 22.64
CA ARG A 227 -16.88 -17.01 23.91
C ARG A 227 -17.23 -18.08 24.93
N ASP A 228 -17.46 -19.30 24.48
CA ASP A 228 -18.05 -20.42 25.21
C ASP A 228 -17.01 -21.33 25.90
N TRP A 229 -15.79 -20.85 26.12
CA TRP A 229 -14.73 -21.63 26.79
C TRP A 229 -14.74 -21.55 28.32
N GLY A 230 -15.67 -20.80 28.91
CA GLY A 230 -15.85 -20.76 30.37
C GLY A 230 -14.99 -19.74 31.12
N GLY A 231 -14.43 -18.72 30.43
CA GLY A 231 -13.66 -17.66 31.07
C GLY A 231 -13.99 -16.26 30.56
N ARG A 232 -13.25 -15.25 31.04
CA ARG A 232 -13.46 -13.85 30.66
C ARG A 232 -12.80 -13.55 29.31
N GLY A 233 -13.59 -13.03 28.37
CA GLY A 233 -13.13 -12.63 27.04
C GLY A 233 -13.12 -13.79 26.04
N MET A 234 -12.54 -13.57 24.85
CA MET A 234 -12.65 -14.52 23.73
C MET A 234 -11.40 -15.38 23.49
N LEU A 235 -10.28 -15.08 24.17
CA LEU A 235 -9.00 -15.78 23.98
C LEU A 235 -8.43 -16.39 25.26
N GLY A 236 -8.69 -15.78 26.42
CA GLY A 236 -8.14 -16.22 27.71
C GLY A 236 -6.65 -15.94 27.91
N CYS A 237 -6.08 -14.95 27.22
CA CYS A 237 -4.73 -14.45 27.46
C CYS A 237 -4.74 -12.97 27.90
N HIS A 238 -3.74 -12.59 28.69
CA HIS A 238 -3.51 -11.21 29.08
C HIS A 238 -2.30 -10.65 28.32
N LEU A 239 -2.58 -9.71 27.42
CA LEU A 239 -1.57 -9.04 26.60
C LEU A 239 -1.23 -7.67 27.20
N VAL A 240 0.06 -7.40 27.34
CA VAL A 240 0.58 -6.12 27.83
C VAL A 240 1.37 -5.46 26.70
N PRO A 241 1.17 -4.16 26.40
CA PRO A 241 2.00 -3.46 25.43
C PRO A 241 3.46 -3.43 25.91
N LEU A 242 4.40 -3.51 24.97
CA LEU A 242 5.83 -3.32 25.25
C LEU A 242 6.20 -1.86 25.46
#